data_AF-A0A966CLK4-F1
#
_entry.id   AF-A0A966CLK4-F1
#
_cell.length_a   1.000
_cell.length_b   1.000
_cell.length_c   1.000
_cell.angle_alpha   90.00
_cell.angle_beta   90.00
_cell.angle_gamma   90.00
#
_symmetry.space_group_name_H-M   'P 1'
#
loop_
_entity.id
_entity.type
_entity.pdbx_description
1 polymer ?
#
loop_
_entity_poly.entity_id
_entity_poly.type
_entity_poly.pdbx_seq_one_letter_code
_entity_poly.pdbx_strand_id
1 'polypeptide(L)'
;MPTFNGFTSSETFTAVPDSLLRDLLAEIEDADELRATLHAIWRIEHQEGPVRFLRRADFGGFASGVGKAVARGTLLRVQNEAGEFFCLNSPRGRVSVEAIQSGRFDPSNVQNAPPVERSNIFKLYEENIGALTPLIADMLREA
;
A
#
# COMPACT_ATOMS: atom_id res chain seq x y z
N MET A 1 9.10 16.78 17.80
CA MET A 1 8.83 15.75 16.78
C MET A 1 9.28 14.42 17.36
N PRO A 2 8.51 13.33 17.23
CA PRO A 2 9.00 12.01 17.60
C PRO A 2 10.27 11.70 16.79
N THR A 3 11.29 11.16 17.44
CA THR A 3 12.57 10.83 16.81
C THR A 3 12.43 9.52 16.03
N PHE A 4 12.79 9.54 14.75
CA PHE A 4 12.90 8.32 13.96
C PHE A 4 14.19 7.59 14.34
N ASN A 5 14.07 6.37 14.90
CA ASN A 5 15.20 5.60 15.42
C ASN A 5 15.82 4.64 14.39
N GLY A 6 15.39 4.71 13.13
CA GLY A 6 15.82 3.81 12.07
C GLY A 6 14.90 2.61 11.85
N PHE A 7 15.34 1.75 10.93
CA PHE A 7 14.70 0.50 10.50
C PHE A 7 15.10 -0.66 11.40
N THR A 8 14.20 -1.63 11.64
CA THR A 8 14.42 -2.76 12.55
C THR A 8 14.37 -4.10 11.82
N SER A 9 15.00 -5.13 12.38
CA SER A 9 14.88 -6.50 11.86
C SER A 9 13.48 -7.09 11.96
N SER A 10 12.60 -6.47 12.75
CA SER A 10 11.21 -6.90 12.99
C SER A 10 10.17 -6.18 12.13
N GLU A 11 10.59 -5.27 11.25
CA GLU A 11 9.67 -4.52 10.40
C GLU A 11 9.10 -5.37 9.24
N THR A 12 8.06 -4.83 8.60
CA THR A 12 7.49 -5.38 7.38
C THR A 12 7.94 -4.56 6.18
N PHE A 13 8.22 -5.25 5.08
CA PHE A 13 8.64 -4.61 3.83
C PHE A 13 7.52 -4.63 2.81
N THR A 14 7.37 -3.52 2.10
CA THR A 14 6.43 -3.40 0.98
C THR A 14 7.20 -3.48 -0.32
N ALA A 15 6.82 -4.42 -1.19
CA ALA A 15 7.39 -4.51 -2.53
C ALA A 15 6.98 -3.29 -3.36
N VAL A 16 7.95 -2.70 -4.05
CA VAL A 16 7.74 -1.56 -4.94
C VAL A 16 8.03 -1.98 -6.38
N PRO A 17 7.21 -1.62 -7.37
CA PRO A 17 7.49 -1.94 -8.77
C PRO A 17 8.82 -1.34 -9.26
N ASP A 18 9.61 -2.12 -9.99
CA ASP A 18 10.89 -1.69 -10.57
C ASP A 18 10.75 -0.41 -11.41
N SER A 19 9.67 -0.28 -12.19
CA SER A 19 9.42 0.91 -13.02
C SER A 19 9.21 2.18 -12.21
N LEU A 20 8.75 2.08 -10.95
CA LEU A 20 8.70 3.25 -10.07
C LEU A 20 10.11 3.78 -9.83
N LEU A 21 11.07 2.89 -9.55
CA LEU A 21 12.44 3.27 -9.21
C LEU A 21 13.29 3.59 -10.44
N ARG A 22 13.09 2.86 -11.54
CA ARG A 22 13.89 2.97 -12.77
C ARG A 22 13.44 4.13 -13.65
N ASP A 23 12.14 4.29 -13.82
CA ASP A 23 11.58 5.18 -14.84
C ASP A 23 10.95 6.42 -14.17
N LEU A 24 10.01 6.20 -13.25
CA LEU A 24 9.17 7.28 -12.72
C LEU A 24 9.85 8.13 -11.66
N LEU A 25 10.80 7.59 -10.89
CA LEU A 25 11.42 8.30 -9.77
C LEU A 25 12.11 9.59 -10.24
N ALA A 26 12.75 9.57 -11.40
CA ALA A 26 13.41 10.73 -11.98
C ALA A 26 12.44 11.78 -12.52
N GLU A 27 11.22 11.38 -12.88
CA GLU A 27 10.21 12.28 -13.42
C GLU A 27 9.33 12.93 -12.34
N ILE A 28 9.28 12.35 -11.14
CA ILE A 28 8.51 12.88 -10.01
C ILE A 28 9.31 13.99 -9.33
N GLU A 29 8.96 15.23 -9.65
CA GLU A 29 9.61 16.42 -9.08
C GLU A 29 8.93 16.94 -7.80
N ASP A 30 7.70 16.49 -7.53
CA ASP A 30 6.92 16.94 -6.38
C ASP A 30 6.99 15.95 -5.21
N ALA A 31 7.37 16.46 -4.03
CA ALA A 31 7.52 15.63 -2.85
C ALA A 31 6.19 15.02 -2.37
N ASP A 32 5.08 15.73 -2.53
CA ASP A 32 3.77 15.21 -2.12
C ASP A 32 3.26 14.15 -3.11
N GLU A 33 3.53 14.28 -4.42
CA GLU A 33 3.29 13.24 -5.43
C GLU A 33 4.02 11.94 -5.07
N LEU A 34 5.31 12.03 -4.72
CA LEU A 34 6.11 10.87 -4.34
C LEU A 34 5.56 10.23 -3.05
N ARG A 35 5.28 11.04 -2.03
CA ARG A 35 4.71 10.55 -0.75
C ARG A 35 3.36 9.89 -0.95
N ALA A 36 2.48 10.49 -1.76
CA ALA A 36 1.17 9.91 -2.08
C ALA A 36 1.32 8.57 -2.81
N THR A 37 2.25 8.48 -3.78
CA THR A 37 2.51 7.26 -4.54
C THR A 37 3.02 6.13 -3.65
N LEU A 38 4.04 6.39 -2.81
CA LEU A 38 4.58 5.40 -1.87
C LEU A 38 3.54 4.97 -0.83
N HIS A 39 2.82 5.95 -0.28
CA HIS A 39 1.74 5.69 0.68
C HIS A 39 0.65 4.80 0.06
N ALA A 40 0.24 5.07 -1.18
CA ALA A 40 -0.74 4.24 -1.87
C ALA A 40 -0.27 2.81 -2.07
N ILE A 41 0.99 2.60 -2.46
CA ILE A 41 1.59 1.27 -2.62
C ILE A 41 1.51 0.50 -1.31
N TRP A 42 2.02 1.11 -0.23
CA TRP A 42 1.97 0.52 1.11
C TRP A 42 0.53 0.20 1.55
N ARG A 43 -0.39 1.17 1.43
CA ARG A 43 -1.79 1.00 1.86
C ARG A 43 -2.50 -0.11 1.08
N ILE A 44 -2.31 -0.18 -0.23
CA ILE A 44 -2.98 -1.15 -1.10
C ILE A 44 -2.40 -2.56 -0.93
N GLU A 45 -1.10 -2.70 -0.67
CA GLU A 45 -0.52 -4.01 -0.37
C GLU A 45 -1.05 -4.60 0.94
N HIS A 46 -1.30 -3.75 1.94
CA HIS A 46 -1.84 -4.15 3.24
C HIS A 46 -3.37 -4.26 3.29
N GLN A 47 -4.08 -4.04 2.18
CA GLN A 47 -5.51 -4.29 2.08
C GLN A 47 -5.80 -5.75 1.77
N GLU A 48 -6.87 -6.27 2.36
CA GLU A 48 -7.41 -7.59 2.05
C GLU A 48 -8.51 -7.50 0.98
N GLY A 49 -8.81 -8.64 0.37
CA GLY A 49 -9.88 -8.77 -0.61
C GLY A 49 -9.49 -8.48 -2.06
N PRO A 50 -10.43 -8.77 -2.99
CA PRO A 50 -10.17 -8.72 -4.43
C PRO A 50 -10.19 -7.31 -5.00
N VAL A 51 -10.96 -6.38 -4.41
CA VAL A 51 -11.05 -4.98 -4.83
C VAL A 51 -10.32 -4.13 -3.81
N ARG A 52 -9.26 -3.45 -4.24
CA ARG A 52 -8.40 -2.63 -3.39
C ARG A 52 -8.40 -1.20 -3.87
N PHE A 53 -8.68 -0.27 -2.96
CA PHE A 53 -8.90 1.13 -3.29
C PHE A 53 -8.64 2.02 -2.08
N LEU A 54 -8.43 3.29 -2.34
CA LEU A 54 -8.23 4.32 -1.33
C LEU A 54 -9.20 5.47 -1.54
N ARG A 55 -9.62 6.09 -0.45
CA ARG A 55 -10.31 7.39 -0.46
C ARG A 55 -9.29 8.50 -0.33
N ARG A 56 -9.64 9.73 -0.74
CA ARG A 56 -8.74 10.88 -0.57
C ARG A 56 -8.27 11.06 0.88
N ALA A 57 -9.17 10.85 1.83
CA ALA A 57 -8.87 10.96 3.26
C ALA A 57 -7.79 9.95 3.74
N ASP A 58 -7.62 8.83 3.05
CA ASP A 58 -6.66 7.78 3.43
C ASP A 58 -5.21 8.24 3.27
N PHE A 59 -4.97 9.29 2.47
CA PHE A 59 -3.65 9.86 2.23
C PHE A 59 -3.21 10.84 3.32
N GLY A 60 -4.12 11.28 4.20
CA GLY A 60 -3.80 12.22 5.28
C GLY A 60 -3.01 13.45 4.80
N GLY A 61 -1.82 13.66 5.36
CA GLY A 61 -0.92 14.77 5.00
C GLY A 61 -0.39 14.74 3.57
N PHE A 62 -0.61 13.66 2.81
CA PHE A 62 -0.15 13.51 1.42
C PHE A 62 -1.28 13.69 0.41
N ALA A 63 -2.48 14.10 0.85
CA ALA A 63 -3.65 14.25 -0.02
C ALA A 63 -3.47 15.27 -1.16
N SER A 64 -2.60 16.27 -0.99
CA SER A 64 -2.21 17.25 -2.00
C SER A 64 -1.56 16.61 -3.24
N GLY A 65 -0.76 15.55 -3.02
CA GLY A 65 -0.02 14.85 -4.08
C GLY A 65 -0.86 13.91 -4.94
N VAL A 66 -2.04 13.50 -4.46
CA VAL A 66 -2.88 12.49 -5.13
C VAL A 66 -3.27 12.89 -6.55
N GLY A 67 -3.59 14.17 -6.76
CA GLY A 67 -3.94 14.67 -8.10
C GLY A 67 -2.79 14.54 -9.10
N LYS A 68 -1.56 14.80 -8.65
CA LYS A 68 -0.35 14.67 -9.47
C LYS A 68 -0.05 13.21 -9.78
N ALA A 69 -0.16 12.32 -8.78
CA ALA A 69 0.00 10.88 -8.96
C ALA A 69 -1.02 10.30 -9.96
N VAL A 70 -2.26 10.81 -9.97
CA VAL A 70 -3.26 10.46 -10.99
C VAL A 70 -2.86 11.00 -12.37
N ALA A 71 -2.42 12.26 -12.45
CA ALA A 71 -1.99 12.85 -13.71
C ALA A 71 -0.77 12.13 -14.33
N ARG A 72 0.16 11.66 -13.48
CA ARG A 72 1.31 10.83 -13.86
C ARG A 72 0.90 9.44 -14.35
N GLY A 73 -0.26 8.96 -13.88
CA GLY A 73 -0.73 7.60 -14.17
C GLY A 73 -0.14 6.54 -13.24
N THR A 74 0.47 6.91 -12.10
CA THR A 74 0.80 5.94 -11.04
C THR A 74 -0.46 5.47 -10.31
N LEU A 75 -1.44 6.37 -10.18
CA LEU A 75 -2.76 6.10 -9.63
C LEU A 75 -3.84 6.23 -10.70
N LEU A 76 -4.88 5.41 -10.57
CA LEU A 76 -6.13 5.52 -11.30
C LEU A 76 -7.16 6.14 -10.38
N ARG A 77 -8.00 7.02 -10.92
CA ARG A 77 -9.14 7.61 -10.23
C ARG A 77 -10.43 7.03 -10.80
N VAL A 78 -11.35 6.64 -9.91
CA VAL A 78 -12.73 6.29 -10.24
C VAL A 78 -13.68 7.11 -9.38
N GLN A 79 -14.75 7.60 -9.97
CA GLN A 79 -15.76 8.40 -9.28
C GLN A 79 -17.15 7.89 -9.63
N ASN A 80 -17.98 7.69 -8.62
CA ASN A 80 -19.38 7.33 -8.74
C ASN A 80 -20.20 8.06 -7.64
N GLU A 81 -21.47 7.67 -7.45
CA GLU A 81 -22.35 8.27 -6.44
C GLU A 81 -21.83 8.09 -5.00
N ALA A 82 -21.07 7.03 -4.73
CA ALA A 82 -20.49 6.76 -3.42
C ALA A 82 -19.25 7.62 -3.11
N GLY A 83 -18.66 8.28 -4.11
CA GLY A 83 -17.55 9.21 -3.93
C GLY A 83 -16.39 9.01 -4.89
N GLU A 84 -15.23 9.50 -4.49
CA GLU A 84 -13.97 9.45 -5.23
C GLU A 84 -13.03 8.39 -4.63
N PHE A 85 -12.54 7.49 -5.48
CA PHE A 85 -11.66 6.40 -5.09
C PHE A 85 -10.43 6.32 -5.98
N PHE A 86 -9.35 5.78 -5.43
CA PHE A 86 -8.05 5.69 -6.05
C PHE A 86 -7.52 4.25 -5.99
N CYS A 87 -6.97 3.78 -7.11
CA CYS A 87 -6.32 2.48 -7.20
C CYS A 87 -4.91 2.65 -7.76
N LEU A 88 -4.00 1.70 -7.51
CA LEU A 88 -2.73 1.66 -8.26
C LEU A 88 -3.01 1.41 -9.74
N ASN A 89 -2.22 1.99 -10.64
CA ASN A 89 -2.27 1.63 -12.05
C ASN A 89 -1.56 0.30 -12.35
N SER A 90 -1.98 -0.75 -11.66
CA SER A 90 -1.54 -2.14 -11.86
C SER A 90 -2.65 -2.95 -12.56
N PRO A 91 -2.36 -4.16 -13.08
CA PRO A 91 -3.39 -5.05 -13.60
C PRO A 91 -4.55 -5.26 -12.61
N ARG A 92 -4.23 -5.51 -11.32
CA ARG A 92 -5.23 -5.67 -10.26
C ARG A 92 -6.01 -4.39 -9.97
N GLY A 93 -5.32 -3.24 -9.97
CA GLY A 93 -5.97 -1.95 -9.76
C GLY A 93 -6.92 -1.57 -10.89
N ARG A 94 -6.61 -1.90 -12.15
CA ARG A 94 -7.53 -1.72 -13.29
C ARG A 94 -8.80 -2.56 -13.15
N VAL A 95 -8.68 -3.81 -12.70
CA VAL A 95 -9.84 -4.66 -12.38
C VAL A 95 -10.67 -4.07 -11.24
N SER A 96 -10.00 -3.50 -10.22
CA SER A 96 -10.69 -2.82 -9.10
C SER A 96 -11.48 -1.60 -9.57
N VAL A 97 -10.88 -0.77 -10.44
CA VAL A 97 -11.56 0.37 -11.08
C VAL A 97 -12.79 -0.09 -11.86
N GLU A 98 -12.65 -1.13 -12.69
CA GLU A 98 -13.76 -1.65 -13.49
C GLU A 98 -14.90 -2.17 -12.60
N ALA A 99 -14.59 -2.89 -11.51
CA ALA A 99 -15.59 -3.40 -10.59
C ALA A 99 -16.39 -2.29 -9.88
N ILE A 100 -15.70 -1.21 -9.47
CA ILE A 100 -16.33 -0.02 -8.85
C ILE A 100 -17.16 0.75 -9.89
N GLN A 101 -16.62 0.95 -11.08
CA GLN A 101 -17.27 1.72 -12.14
C GLN A 101 -18.52 1.01 -12.67
N SER A 102 -18.49 -0.32 -12.77
CA SER A 102 -19.63 -1.13 -13.23
C SER A 102 -20.68 -1.38 -12.14
N GLY A 103 -20.48 -0.89 -10.91
CA GLY A 103 -21.35 -1.17 -9.77
C GLY A 103 -21.34 -2.62 -9.28
N ARG A 104 -20.41 -3.46 -9.75
CA ARG A 104 -20.24 -4.85 -9.25
C ARG A 104 -19.70 -4.88 -7.83
N PHE A 105 -19.04 -3.80 -7.42
CA PHE A 105 -18.53 -3.60 -6.08
C PHE A 105 -18.92 -2.22 -5.58
N ASP A 106 -19.51 -2.15 -4.40
CA ASP A 106 -19.86 -0.91 -3.73
C ASP A 106 -18.83 -0.56 -2.64
N PRO A 107 -17.92 0.39 -2.90
CA PRO A 107 -16.91 0.81 -1.94
C PRO A 107 -17.48 1.58 -0.72
N SER A 108 -18.74 2.00 -0.72
CA SER A 108 -19.34 2.69 0.44
C SER A 108 -19.51 1.77 1.65
N ASN A 109 -19.70 0.46 1.42
CA ASN A 109 -19.93 -0.53 2.47
C ASN A 109 -18.65 -1.01 3.17
N VAL A 110 -17.47 -0.68 2.62
CA VAL A 110 -16.19 -1.07 3.23
C VAL A 110 -15.76 -0.03 4.24
N GLN A 111 -15.76 -0.41 5.52
CA GLN A 111 -15.24 0.45 6.58
C GLN A 111 -13.75 0.73 6.37
N ASN A 112 -13.37 1.96 6.68
CA ASN A 112 -11.98 2.39 6.57
C ASN A 112 -11.19 1.89 7.78
N ALA A 113 -10.66 0.68 7.69
CA ALA A 113 -9.75 0.17 8.71
C ALA A 113 -8.33 0.69 8.43
N PRO A 114 -7.57 1.13 9.45
CA PRO A 114 -6.14 1.35 9.30
C PRO A 114 -5.46 0.03 8.91
N PRO A 115 -4.38 0.07 8.11
CA PRO A 115 -3.60 -1.12 7.81
C PRO A 115 -3.14 -1.78 9.10
N VAL A 116 -3.36 -3.09 9.21
CA VAL A 116 -2.79 -3.86 10.30
C VAL A 116 -1.37 -4.22 9.89
N GLU A 117 -0.37 -3.64 10.57
CA GLU A 117 1.01 -4.13 10.48
C GLU A 117 1.03 -5.56 11.00
N ARG A 118 1.06 -6.53 10.08
CA ARG A 118 1.13 -7.94 10.46
C ARG A 118 2.56 -8.21 10.93
N SER A 119 2.73 -8.62 12.19
CA SER A 119 4.02 -9.09 12.69
C SER A 119 4.65 -10.07 11.71
N ASN A 120 5.93 -9.87 11.37
CA ASN A 120 6.64 -10.80 10.50
C ASN A 120 6.73 -12.20 11.14
N ILE A 121 6.96 -13.24 10.34
CA ILE A 121 6.95 -14.64 10.84
C ILE A 121 7.99 -14.90 11.93
N PHE A 122 9.12 -14.16 11.91
CA PHE A 122 10.15 -14.24 12.95
C PHE A 122 9.64 -13.70 14.29
N LYS A 123 8.94 -12.57 14.30
CA LYS A 123 8.30 -12.00 15.49
C LYS A 123 7.17 -12.90 16.01
N LEU A 124 6.36 -13.47 15.11
CA LEU A 124 5.34 -14.46 15.50
C LEU A 124 5.96 -15.71 16.14
N TYR A 125 7.13 -16.15 15.67
CA TYR A 125 7.86 -17.27 16.29
C TYR A 125 8.42 -16.88 17.66
N GLU A 126 9.10 -15.74 17.76
CA GLU A 126 9.66 -15.25 19.04
C GLU A 126 8.58 -15.05 20.11
N GLU A 127 7.41 -14.51 19.73
CA GLU A 127 6.28 -14.25 20.62
C GLU A 127 5.59 -15.54 21.13
N ASN A 128 5.58 -16.63 20.34
CA ASN A 128 4.84 -17.86 20.69
C ASN A 128 5.71 -19.05 21.11
N ILE A 129 6.97 -19.12 20.67
CA ILE A 129 7.83 -20.32 20.83
C ILE A 129 9.13 -20.00 21.62
N GLY A 130 9.54 -18.73 21.70
CA GLY A 130 10.80 -18.31 22.31
C GLY A 130 11.91 -18.04 21.28
N ALA A 131 13.11 -17.66 21.74
CA ALA A 131 14.19 -17.15 20.90
C ALA A 131 14.55 -18.10 19.74
N LEU A 132 14.56 -17.57 18.52
CA LEU A 132 14.86 -18.30 17.29
C LEU A 132 16.32 -18.74 17.29
N THR A 133 16.58 -20.05 17.44
CA THR A 133 17.94 -20.58 17.29
C THR A 133 18.33 -20.54 15.80
N PRO A 134 19.60 -20.24 15.46
CA PRO A 134 20.04 -20.05 14.07
C PRO A 134 19.67 -21.20 13.12
N LEU A 135 19.63 -22.43 13.64
CA LEU A 135 19.26 -23.63 12.87
C LEU A 135 17.81 -23.59 12.34
N ILE A 136 16.88 -22.96 13.05
CA ILE A 136 15.46 -22.87 12.68
C ILE A 136 15.21 -21.70 11.72
N ALA A 137 16.02 -20.64 11.81
CA ALA A 137 15.94 -19.46 10.94
C ALA A 137 16.19 -19.82 9.47
N ASP A 138 17.16 -20.71 9.22
CA ASP A 138 17.50 -21.15 7.87
C ASP A 138 16.42 -22.10 7.32
N MET A 139 15.81 -22.96 8.15
CA MET A 139 14.71 -23.84 7.73
C MET A 139 13.42 -23.09 7.33
N LEU A 140 13.14 -21.94 7.93
CA LEU A 140 11.97 -21.12 7.59
C LEU A 140 12.17 -20.25 6.33
N ARG A 141 13.43 -20.04 5.89
CA ARG A 141 13.75 -19.24 4.71
C ARG A 141 13.58 -20.02 3.40
N GLU A 142 13.55 -21.34 3.48
CA GLU A 142 13.41 -22.27 2.34
C GLU A 142 11.97 -22.73 2.07
N ALA A 143 10.99 -22.31 2.89
CA ALA A 143 9.58 -22.71 2.79
C ALA A 143 8.69 -21.66 2.10
#